data_AF-A0A1M3CQU5-F1
#
_entry.id   AF-A0A1M3CQU5-F1
#
_cell.length_a   1.000
_cell.length_b   1.000
_cell.length_c   1.000
_cell.angle_alpha   90.00
_cell.angle_beta   90.00
_cell.angle_gamma   90.00
#
_symmetry.space_group_name_H-M   'P 1'
#
loop_
_entity.id
_entity.type
_entity.pdbx_description
1 polymer ?
#
loop_
_entity_poly.entity_id
_entity_poly.type
_entity_poly.pdbx_seq_one_letter_code
_entity_poly.pdbx_strand_id
1 'polypeptide(L)'
;MNQVEVLNRYEWIVVGSFLLLLTVLTYTTHKEKYYYCLNQGTPNEFVNYVNVYIHGAVDFPGLYKVKKGATIKEALNLAKPSSYANIEALNVEKKVRDGLSIKVPGIDYITVWVIGAQDYSGMLVVPKKTTLGDLMRLFNKSEVGCGKETKRKKWLKDGEFVYISSHKKSPVYRSRSKKVNEK
;
A
#
# COMPACT_ATOMS: atom_id res chain seq x y z
N MET A 1 33.47 -56.54 -63.47
CA MET A 1 33.45 -55.25 -64.18
C MET A 1 32.57 -54.24 -63.42
N ASN A 2 32.71 -54.14 -62.08
CA ASN A 2 31.74 -53.42 -61.23
C ASN A 2 32.39 -52.44 -60.23
N GLN A 3 33.73 -52.40 -60.12
CA GLN A 3 34.43 -51.57 -59.13
C GLN A 3 34.30 -50.05 -59.40
N VAL A 4 34.18 -49.66 -60.68
CA VAL A 4 34.02 -48.25 -61.07
C VAL A 4 32.60 -47.74 -60.78
N GLU A 5 31.60 -48.61 -60.87
CA GLU A 5 30.20 -48.23 -60.59
C GLU A 5 29.91 -48.04 -59.10
N VAL A 6 30.59 -48.78 -58.22
CA VAL A 6 30.45 -48.58 -56.78
C VAL A 6 31.08 -47.26 -56.35
N LEU A 7 32.24 -46.89 -56.91
CA LEU A 7 32.94 -45.65 -56.55
C LEU A 7 32.09 -44.40 -56.87
N ASN A 8 31.47 -44.38 -58.06
CA ASN A 8 30.60 -43.28 -58.48
C ASN A 8 29.37 -43.13 -57.56
N ARG A 9 28.78 -44.22 -57.05
CA ARG A 9 27.62 -44.13 -56.14
C ARG A 9 27.98 -43.50 -54.79
N TYR A 10 29.16 -43.80 -54.24
CA TYR A 10 29.57 -43.23 -52.96
C TYR A 10 29.90 -41.75 -53.04
N GLU A 11 30.44 -41.27 -54.17
CA GLU A 11 30.72 -39.85 -54.39
C GLU A 11 29.44 -39.00 -54.29
N TRP A 12 28.35 -39.43 -54.96
CA TRP A 12 27.08 -38.71 -54.89
C TRP A 12 26.43 -38.75 -53.50
N ILE A 13 26.63 -39.82 -52.73
CA ILE A 13 26.16 -39.90 -51.34
C ILE A 13 26.91 -38.90 -50.46
N VAL A 14 28.23 -38.78 -50.63
CA VAL A 14 29.05 -37.82 -49.87
C VAL A 14 28.66 -36.39 -50.22
N VAL A 15 28.49 -36.08 -51.51
CA VAL A 15 28.06 -34.75 -51.97
C VAL A 15 26.66 -34.41 -51.42
N GLY A 16 25.72 -35.34 -51.48
CA GLY A 16 24.37 -35.15 -50.94
C GLY A 16 24.36 -34.94 -49.42
N SER A 17 25.20 -35.68 -48.68
CA SER A 17 25.36 -35.52 -47.23
C SER A 17 25.90 -34.14 -46.86
N PHE A 18 26.92 -33.65 -47.57
CA PHE A 18 27.45 -32.31 -47.35
C PHE A 18 26.42 -31.21 -47.64
N LEU A 19 25.65 -31.35 -48.71
CA LEU A 19 24.61 -30.39 -49.09
C LEU A 19 23.50 -30.32 -48.04
N LEU A 20 23.09 -31.47 -47.50
CA LEU A 20 22.11 -31.54 -46.41
C LEU A 20 22.65 -30.89 -45.14
N LEU A 21 23.92 -31.15 -44.77
CA LEU A 21 24.55 -30.55 -43.60
C LEU A 21 24.62 -29.02 -43.71
N LEU A 22 24.98 -28.48 -44.88
CA LEU A 22 25.03 -27.03 -45.12
C LEU A 22 23.65 -26.37 -45.03
N THR A 23 22.59 -27.03 -45.52
CA THR A 23 21.22 -26.49 -45.39
C THR A 23 20.74 -26.46 -43.94
N VAL A 24 21.06 -27.48 -43.14
CA VAL A 24 20.75 -27.51 -41.70
C VAL A 24 21.52 -26.42 -40.93
N LEU A 25 22.80 -26.21 -41.23
CA LEU A 25 23.59 -25.13 -40.63
C LEU A 25 23.06 -23.74 -41.00
N THR A 26 22.65 -23.55 -42.25
CA THR A 26 22.03 -22.29 -42.70
C THR A 26 20.69 -22.05 -42.01
N TYR A 27 19.89 -23.10 -41.83
CA TYR A 27 18.60 -23.02 -41.16
C TYR A 27 18.72 -22.72 -39.65
N THR A 28 19.69 -23.35 -38.98
CA THR A 28 19.95 -23.13 -37.55
C THR A 28 20.51 -21.74 -37.29
N THR A 29 21.47 -21.27 -38.09
CA THR A 29 22.01 -19.90 -37.97
C THR A 29 20.96 -18.81 -38.25
N HIS A 30 20.03 -19.03 -39.18
CA HIS A 30 18.93 -18.09 -39.43
C HIS A 30 17.93 -18.03 -38.26
N LYS A 31 17.69 -19.15 -37.56
CA LYS A 31 16.83 -19.17 -36.36
C LYS A 31 17.47 -18.44 -35.18
N GLU A 32 18.76 -18.63 -34.96
CA GLU A 32 19.47 -17.96 -33.85
C GLU A 32 19.38 -16.43 -33.95
N LYS A 33 19.47 -15.86 -35.16
CA LYS A 33 19.32 -14.41 -35.38
C LYS A 33 17.96 -13.86 -34.93
N TYR A 34 16.90 -14.69 -34.97
CA TYR A 34 15.57 -14.34 -34.48
C TYR A 34 15.46 -14.38 -32.95
N TYR A 35 16.19 -15.29 -32.31
CA TYR A 35 16.22 -15.41 -30.84
C TYR A 35 17.01 -14.29 -30.16
N TYR A 36 18.08 -13.79 -30.78
CA TYR A 36 18.86 -12.68 -30.20
C TYR A 36 18.13 -11.34 -30.20
N CYS A 37 17.21 -11.09 -31.14
CA CYS A 37 16.44 -9.85 -31.19
C CYS A 37 15.25 -9.82 -30.21
N LEU A 38 14.69 -10.98 -29.83
CA LEU A 38 13.57 -11.06 -28.89
C LEU A 38 14.01 -10.94 -27.41
N ASN A 39 15.30 -11.23 -27.13
CA ASN A 39 15.88 -11.17 -25.78
C ASN A 39 16.64 -9.88 -25.48
N GLN A 40 16.70 -8.92 -26.41
CA GLN A 40 17.07 -7.54 -26.06
C GLN A 40 15.85 -6.85 -25.46
N GLY A 41 15.57 -7.19 -24.20
CA GLY A 41 14.70 -6.38 -23.35
C GLY A 41 15.22 -4.96 -23.34
N THR A 42 14.39 -4.05 -23.88
CA THR A 42 14.44 -2.59 -23.74
C THR A 42 15.85 -1.95 -23.79
N PRO A 43 16.21 -1.22 -24.87
CA PRO A 43 17.44 -0.44 -24.86
C PRO A 43 17.35 0.55 -23.72
N ASN A 44 18.27 0.41 -22.75
CA ASN A 44 18.51 1.29 -21.61
C ASN A 44 17.74 2.61 -21.73
N GLU A 45 16.50 2.63 -21.23
CA GLU A 45 15.84 3.88 -20.92
C GLU A 45 16.81 4.54 -19.95
N PHE A 46 17.39 5.68 -20.33
CA PHE A 46 18.29 6.44 -19.47
C PHE A 46 17.46 6.98 -18.31
N VAL A 47 17.11 6.09 -17.38
CA VAL A 47 16.38 6.39 -16.17
C VAL A 47 17.37 7.17 -15.32
N ASN A 48 17.32 8.49 -15.49
CA ASN A 48 18.05 9.39 -14.63
C ASN A 48 17.51 9.18 -13.21
N TYR A 49 18.36 8.78 -12.27
CA TYR A 49 18.00 8.67 -10.86
C TYR A 49 18.40 9.96 -10.14
N VAL A 50 17.66 10.31 -9.09
CA VAL A 50 17.95 11.42 -8.19
C VAL A 50 18.04 10.91 -6.76
N ASN A 51 18.93 11.50 -5.97
CA ASN A 51 19.11 11.17 -4.56
C ASN A 51 18.24 12.06 -3.69
N VAL A 52 17.58 11.46 -2.72
CA VAL A 52 16.59 12.13 -1.86
C VAL A 52 16.86 11.71 -0.43
N TYR A 53 16.97 12.67 0.46
CA TYR A 53 17.13 12.38 1.88
C TYR A 53 15.76 12.44 2.57
N ILE A 54 15.35 11.34 3.19
CA ILE A 54 14.05 11.22 3.86
C ILE A 54 14.30 10.99 5.34
N HIS A 55 13.69 11.81 6.20
CA HIS A 55 13.80 11.69 7.65
C HIS A 55 12.52 12.15 8.36
N GLY A 56 12.35 11.78 9.63
CA GLY A 56 11.17 12.14 10.43
C GLY A 56 10.32 10.92 10.80
N ALA A 57 8.99 11.06 10.71
CA ALA A 57 8.02 10.00 11.03
C ALA A 57 7.94 8.93 9.92
N VAL A 58 9.05 8.23 9.69
CA VAL A 58 9.17 7.10 8.75
C VAL A 58 9.85 5.94 9.47
N ASP A 59 9.55 4.72 9.05
CA ASP A 59 10.15 3.53 9.67
C ASP A 59 11.63 3.39 9.29
N PHE A 60 11.97 3.76 8.05
CA PHE A 60 13.33 3.70 7.53
C PHE A 60 13.78 5.08 7.04
N PRO A 61 14.45 5.90 7.89
CA PRO A 61 15.05 7.15 7.46
C PRO A 61 16.37 6.89 6.72
N GLY A 62 16.69 7.74 5.74
CA GLY A 62 17.94 7.62 5.00
C GLY A 62 17.93 8.27 3.62
N LEU A 63 18.95 7.94 2.82
CA LEU A 63 19.12 8.41 1.46
C LEU A 63 18.58 7.38 0.46
N TYR A 64 17.65 7.81 -0.39
CA TYR A 64 16.96 6.98 -1.36
C TYR A 64 17.23 7.45 -2.80
N LYS A 65 17.38 6.48 -3.71
CA LYS A 65 17.49 6.71 -5.15
C LYS A 65 16.12 6.50 -5.79
N VAL A 66 15.57 7.56 -6.36
CA VAL A 66 14.27 7.52 -7.06
C VAL A 66 14.42 7.97 -8.50
N LYS A 67 13.47 7.58 -9.36
CA LYS A 67 13.48 8.02 -10.76
C LYS A 67 13.32 9.55 -10.83
N LYS A 68 14.03 10.20 -11.75
CA LYS A 68 13.90 11.64 -11.99
C LYS A 68 12.47 11.95 -12.41
N GLY A 69 11.83 12.88 -11.70
CA GLY A 69 10.42 13.22 -11.92
C GLY A 69 9.43 12.38 -11.13
N ALA A 70 9.90 11.40 -10.34
CA ALA A 70 9.09 10.69 -9.35
C ALA A 70 8.41 11.66 -8.38
N THR A 71 7.27 11.25 -7.84
CA THR A 71 6.54 12.02 -6.83
C THR A 71 7.08 11.77 -5.42
N ILE A 72 6.82 12.70 -4.51
CA ILE A 72 7.15 12.51 -3.08
C ILE A 72 6.45 11.25 -2.53
N LYS A 73 5.23 10.96 -3.00
CA LYS A 73 4.51 9.72 -2.66
C LYS A 73 5.32 8.46 -2.96
N GLU A 74 5.89 8.37 -4.15
CA GLU A 74 6.74 7.24 -4.54
C GLU A 74 7.98 7.13 -3.67
N ALA A 75 8.63 8.26 -3.38
CA ALA A 75 9.80 8.29 -2.50
C ALA A 75 9.46 7.86 -1.06
N LEU A 76 8.32 8.31 -0.52
CA LEU A 76 7.85 7.94 0.82
C LEU A 76 7.49 6.46 0.93
N ASN A 77 6.93 5.87 -0.13
CA ASN A 77 6.62 4.44 -0.13
C ASN A 77 7.87 3.57 0.07
N LEU A 78 9.05 4.04 -0.37
CA LEU A 78 10.32 3.35 -0.12
C LEU A 78 10.77 3.46 1.34
N ALA A 79 10.57 4.62 1.97
CA ALA A 79 10.91 4.87 3.37
C ALA A 79 9.92 4.26 4.37
N LYS A 80 8.73 3.86 3.89
CA LYS A 80 7.56 3.40 4.66
C LYS A 80 7.14 4.41 5.74
N PRO A 81 6.10 5.24 5.49
CA PRO A 81 5.62 6.17 6.50
C PRO A 81 5.08 5.41 7.71
N SER A 82 5.42 5.89 8.91
CA SER A 82 4.99 5.24 10.13
C SER A 82 3.51 5.46 10.41
N SER A 83 2.91 4.68 11.32
CA SER A 83 1.47 4.78 11.66
C SER A 83 1.09 6.13 12.27
N TYR A 84 2.06 6.82 12.89
CA TYR A 84 1.92 8.16 13.45
C TYR A 84 2.40 9.26 12.48
N ALA A 85 2.66 8.95 11.21
CA ALA A 85 3.07 9.95 10.23
C ALA A 85 1.90 10.82 9.77
N ASN A 86 2.10 12.14 9.73
CA ASN A 86 1.12 13.07 9.21
C ASN A 86 1.33 13.30 7.71
N ILE A 87 0.76 12.42 6.90
CA ILE A 87 0.86 12.46 5.44
C ILE A 87 0.08 13.66 4.86
N GLU A 88 -1.02 14.05 5.50
CA GLU A 88 -1.89 15.15 5.04
C GLU A 88 -1.18 16.52 5.06
N ALA A 89 -0.22 16.70 5.97
CA ALA A 89 0.56 17.92 6.04
C ALA A 89 1.58 18.08 4.90
N LEU A 90 1.83 17.02 4.11
CA LEU A 90 2.81 17.02 3.05
C LEU A 90 2.16 17.05 1.66
N ASN A 91 2.73 17.83 0.74
CA ASN A 91 2.31 17.80 -0.66
C ASN A 91 2.93 16.59 -1.38
N VAL A 92 2.24 15.46 -1.32
CA VAL A 92 2.70 14.17 -1.86
C VAL A 92 2.79 14.12 -3.39
N GLU A 93 2.06 14.98 -4.10
CA GLU A 93 2.03 15.04 -5.57
C GLU A 93 3.20 15.85 -6.15
N LYS A 94 3.91 16.59 -5.30
CA LYS A 94 5.08 17.35 -5.73
C LYS A 94 6.16 16.41 -6.26
N LYS A 95 6.76 16.79 -7.39
CA LYS A 95 7.88 16.06 -7.98
C LYS A 95 9.16 16.24 -7.16
N VAL A 96 9.92 15.17 -7.04
CA VAL A 96 11.18 15.13 -6.30
C VAL A 96 12.32 15.65 -7.17
N ARG A 97 13.26 16.35 -6.53
CA ARG A 97 14.48 16.89 -7.13
C ARG A 97 15.70 16.25 -6.47
N ASP A 98 16.82 16.28 -7.17
CA ASP A 98 18.09 15.79 -6.64
C ASP A 98 18.54 16.63 -5.44
N GLY A 99 19.00 15.94 -4.39
CA GLY A 99 19.39 16.54 -3.12
C GLY A 99 18.22 17.05 -2.25
N LEU A 100 16.98 16.73 -2.59
CA LEU A 100 15.83 17.16 -1.78
C LEU A 100 15.81 16.46 -0.42
N SER A 101 15.73 17.25 0.65
CA SER A 101 15.50 16.75 2.02
C SER A 101 14.01 16.81 2.36
N ILE A 102 13.39 15.66 2.57
CA ILE A 102 11.98 15.52 2.91
C ILE A 102 11.88 15.19 4.40
N LYS A 103 11.35 16.14 5.17
CA LYS A 103 11.01 15.94 6.59
C LYS A 103 9.55 15.51 6.69
N VAL A 104 9.30 14.30 7.17
CA VAL A 104 7.96 13.78 7.41
C VAL A 104 7.50 14.19 8.82
N PRO A 105 6.45 15.02 8.95
CA PRO A 105 5.93 15.40 10.26
C PRO A 105 5.20 14.24 10.93
N GLY A 106 5.35 14.11 12.25
CA GLY A 106 4.55 13.19 13.06
C GLY A 106 3.19 13.80 13.43
N ILE A 107 2.26 12.94 13.81
CA ILE A 107 1.01 13.29 14.46
C ILE A 107 1.30 13.45 15.95
N ASP A 108 0.97 14.61 16.50
CA ASP A 108 0.97 14.81 17.95
C ASP A 108 -0.22 14.04 18.54
N TYR A 109 -0.05 13.44 19.72
CA TYR A 109 -1.14 12.81 20.46
C TYR A 109 -1.54 13.67 21.66
N ILE A 110 -2.81 13.58 22.04
CA ILE A 110 -3.35 14.16 23.27
C ILE A 110 -3.98 13.05 24.12
N THR A 111 -3.93 13.22 25.43
CA THR A 111 -4.57 12.29 26.37
C THR A 111 -5.89 12.89 26.81
N VAL A 112 -6.99 12.16 26.63
CA VAL A 112 -8.32 12.57 27.09
C VAL A 112 -8.84 11.58 28.14
N TRP A 113 -9.51 12.11 29.15
CA TRP A 113 -10.11 11.30 30.21
C TRP A 113 -11.58 11.05 29.88
N VAL A 114 -11.92 9.80 29.56
CA VAL A 114 -13.30 9.42 29.24
C VAL A 114 -13.97 8.86 30.49
N ILE A 115 -15.10 9.46 30.87
CA ILE A 115 -15.91 9.07 32.04
C ILE A 115 -17.32 8.71 31.56
N GLY A 116 -17.81 7.53 31.95
CA GLY A 116 -19.22 7.16 31.80
C GLY A 116 -19.61 6.45 30.48
N ALA A 117 -18.66 6.16 29.59
CA ALA A 117 -18.95 5.26 28.47
C ALA A 117 -19.22 3.85 29.01
N GLN A 118 -20.26 3.20 28.47
CA GLN A 118 -20.94 2.05 29.06
C GLN A 118 -20.01 0.86 29.41
N ASP A 119 -18.86 0.77 28.74
CA ASP A 119 -17.89 -0.32 28.89
C ASP A 119 -16.42 0.14 29.09
N TYR A 120 -16.15 1.46 29.12
CA TYR A 120 -14.78 1.97 29.34
C TYR A 120 -14.76 3.33 30.02
N SER A 121 -14.07 3.42 31.15
CA SER A 121 -13.71 4.68 31.81
C SER A 121 -12.20 4.68 32.02
N GLY A 122 -11.50 5.67 31.47
CA GLY A 122 -10.04 5.67 31.49
C GLY A 122 -9.39 6.75 30.62
N MET A 123 -8.07 6.76 30.64
CA MET A 123 -7.25 7.58 29.75
C MET A 123 -7.24 7.00 28.35
N LEU A 124 -7.63 7.80 27.36
CA LEU A 124 -7.54 7.44 25.96
C LEU A 124 -6.57 8.40 25.26
N VAL A 125 -5.58 7.84 24.57
CA VAL A 125 -4.63 8.59 23.77
C VAL A 125 -5.19 8.70 22.35
N VAL A 126 -5.47 9.92 21.90
CA VAL A 126 -6.03 10.20 20.57
C VAL A 126 -5.17 11.18 19.80
N PRO A 127 -5.19 11.15 18.45
CA PRO A 127 -4.53 12.16 17.64
C PRO A 127 -4.95 13.59 18.03
N LYS A 128 -3.99 14.51 18.07
CA LYS A 128 -4.29 15.94 18.11
C LYS A 128 -5.13 16.28 16.89
N LYS A 129 -6.12 17.15 17.06
CA LYS A 129 -7.18 17.45 16.07
C LYS A 129 -8.32 16.43 16.03
N THR A 130 -8.38 15.42 16.90
CA THR A 130 -9.59 14.62 17.06
C THR A 130 -10.73 15.48 17.64
N THR A 131 -11.91 15.43 17.00
CA THR A 131 -13.10 16.11 17.51
C THR A 131 -13.86 15.23 18.50
N LEU A 132 -14.71 15.84 19.34
CA LEU A 132 -15.60 15.09 20.22
C LEU A 132 -16.50 14.11 19.44
N GLY A 133 -16.93 14.49 18.22
CA GLY A 133 -17.72 13.62 17.35
C GLY A 133 -16.95 12.39 16.89
N ASP A 134 -15.68 12.57 16.50
CA ASP A 134 -14.81 11.45 16.10
C ASP A 134 -14.55 10.51 17.28
N LEU A 135 -14.34 11.07 18.49
CA LEU A 135 -14.20 10.30 19.72
C LEU A 135 -15.45 9.46 19.99
N MET A 136 -16.64 10.04 19.89
CA MET A 136 -17.91 9.33 20.08
C MET A 136 -18.10 8.20 19.06
N ARG A 137 -17.64 8.37 17.81
CA ARG A 137 -17.68 7.32 16.78
C ARG A 137 -16.82 6.10 17.12
N LEU A 138 -15.72 6.28 17.85
CA LEU A 138 -14.88 5.16 18.30
C LEU A 138 -15.62 4.25 19.30
N PHE A 139 -16.47 4.84 20.15
CA PHE A 139 -17.23 4.10 21.17
C PHE A 139 -18.57 3.55 20.65
N ASN A 140 -19.25 4.24 19.73
CA ASN A 140 -20.55 3.81 19.19
C ASN A 140 -20.46 2.81 18.03
N LYS A 141 -19.53 1.85 18.08
CA LYS A 141 -19.31 0.88 16.99
C LYS A 141 -20.50 -0.07 16.74
N SER A 142 -21.53 -0.10 17.63
CA SER A 142 -22.61 -1.09 17.55
C SER A 142 -23.94 -0.61 16.96
N GLU A 143 -24.23 0.68 16.83
CA GLU A 143 -25.47 1.09 16.15
C GLU A 143 -25.25 2.38 15.36
N VAL A 144 -25.63 2.31 14.08
CA VAL A 144 -25.86 3.44 13.17
C VAL A 144 -27.08 4.21 13.71
N GLY A 145 -26.93 4.79 14.90
CA GLY A 145 -27.95 5.46 15.67
C GLY A 145 -27.55 6.90 15.86
N CYS A 146 -28.14 7.75 15.02
CA CYS A 146 -27.92 9.20 14.96
C CYS A 146 -28.21 9.87 16.32
N GLY A 147 -27.19 9.92 17.19
CA GLY A 147 -27.21 10.74 18.39
C GLY A 147 -27.10 12.19 17.98
N LYS A 148 -28.11 13.00 18.34
CA LYS A 148 -28.26 14.43 18.03
C LYS A 148 -26.90 15.09 17.87
N GLU A 149 -26.52 15.35 16.62
CA GLU A 149 -25.26 16.00 16.28
C GLU A 149 -25.14 17.26 17.14
N THR A 150 -24.15 17.29 18.04
CA THR A 150 -23.73 18.53 18.66
C THR A 150 -23.36 19.46 17.52
N LYS A 151 -24.19 20.48 17.26
CA LYS A 151 -24.11 21.40 16.09
C LYS A 151 -22.79 22.16 15.95
N ARG A 152 -21.82 21.95 16.85
CA ARG A 152 -20.51 22.59 16.83
C ARG A 152 -19.44 21.51 16.89
N LYS A 153 -18.54 21.53 15.89
CA LYS A 153 -17.30 20.76 15.88
C LYS A 153 -16.43 21.25 17.06
N LYS A 154 -16.53 20.59 18.20
CA LYS A 154 -15.69 20.85 19.36
C LYS A 154 -14.41 20.03 19.25
N TRP A 155 -13.28 20.71 19.23
CA TRP A 155 -11.95 20.11 19.29
C TRP A 155 -11.59 19.75 20.72
N LEU A 156 -10.96 18.58 20.91
CA LEU A 156 -10.51 18.13 22.21
C LEU A 156 -9.16 18.76 22.58
N LYS A 157 -8.98 19.05 23.87
CA LYS A 157 -7.72 19.51 24.44
C LYS A 157 -7.02 18.39 25.21
N ASP A 158 -5.70 18.54 25.37
CA ASP A 158 -4.92 17.61 26.19
C ASP A 158 -5.35 17.70 27.67
N GLY A 159 -5.52 16.55 28.31
CA GLY A 159 -6.05 16.40 29.65
C GLY A 159 -7.55 16.67 29.80
N GLU A 160 -8.31 16.88 28.72
CA GLU A 160 -9.73 17.20 28.80
C GLU A 160 -10.58 16.02 29.32
N PHE A 161 -11.51 16.32 30.22
CA PHE A 161 -12.51 15.35 30.70
C PHE A 161 -13.72 15.34 29.77
N VAL A 162 -14.01 14.16 29.22
CA VAL A 162 -15.17 13.91 28.36
C VAL A 162 -16.16 13.01 29.08
N TYR A 163 -17.32 13.57 29.39
CA TYR A 163 -18.43 12.84 30.00
C TYR A 163 -19.34 12.30 28.91
N ILE A 164 -19.49 10.98 28.86
CA ILE A 164 -20.40 10.29 27.93
C ILE A 164 -21.56 9.77 28.76
N SER A 165 -22.75 10.34 28.60
CA SER A 165 -23.94 9.87 29.31
C SER A 165 -24.51 8.63 28.62
N SER A 166 -24.49 7.48 29.29
CA SER A 166 -25.23 6.29 28.85
C SER A 166 -26.73 6.52 29.06
N HIS A 167 -27.47 6.87 28.00
CA HIS A 167 -28.93 6.83 28.01
C HIS A 167 -29.41 5.37 27.88
N LYS A 168 -29.25 4.58 28.94
CA LYS A 168 -30.00 3.32 29.05
C LYS A 168 -31.46 3.70 29.29
N LYS A 169 -32.33 3.50 28.28
CA LYS A 169 -33.77 3.37 28.54
C LYS A 169 -33.91 2.12 29.40
N SER A 170 -34.17 2.29 30.70
CA SER A 170 -34.51 1.18 31.57
C SER A 170 -35.65 0.37 30.92
N PRO A 171 -35.56 -0.96 30.84
CA PRO A 171 -36.66 -1.76 30.33
C PRO A 171 -37.87 -1.48 31.23
N VAL A 172 -38.91 -0.86 30.66
CA VAL A 172 -40.19 -0.67 31.34
C VAL A 172 -40.76 -2.07 31.55
N TYR A 173 -40.57 -2.62 32.75
CA TYR A 173 -41.13 -3.90 33.14
C TYR A 173 -42.64 -3.72 33.27
N ARG A 174 -43.37 -4.02 32.18
CA ARG A 174 -44.83 -4.00 32.15
C ARG A 174 -45.31 -5.23 32.92
N SER A 175 -45.42 -5.10 34.24
CA SER A 175 -46.02 -6.10 35.13
C SER A 175 -47.48 -6.32 34.71
N ARG A 176 -47.68 -7.31 33.85
CA ARG A 176 -48.99 -7.79 33.43
C ARG A 176 -49.54 -8.61 34.59
N SER A 177 -50.20 -7.95 35.54
CA SER A 177 -50.94 -8.62 36.61
C SER A 177 -52.07 -9.44 35.96
N LYS A 178 -51.85 -10.75 35.80
CA LYS A 178 -52.89 -11.71 35.45
C LYS A 178 -53.83 -11.80 36.65
N LYS A 179 -55.03 -11.21 36.55
CA LYS A 179 -56.15 -11.59 37.39
C LYS A 179 -56.43 -13.07 37.18
N VAL A 180 -56.12 -13.87 38.18
CA VAL A 180 -56.61 -15.25 38.32
C VAL A 180 -58.07 -15.10 38.76
N ASN A 181 -58.99 -15.49 37.88
CA ASN A 181 -60.39 -15.70 38.27
C ASN A 181 -60.47 -17.09 38.91
N GLU A 182 -60.75 -17.14 40.22
CA GLU A 182 -61.23 -18.35 40.90
C GLU A 182 -62.65 -18.68 40.44
N LYS A 183 -62.93 -19.98 40.38
CA LYS A 183 -64.23 -20.58 40.05
C LYS A 183 -65.20 -20.50 41.21
#